data_AF-A0AAW2MAZ9-F1
#
_entry.id   AF-A0AAW2MAZ9-F1
#
_cell.length_a   1.000
_cell.length_b   1.000
_cell.length_c   1.000
_cell.angle_alpha   90.00
_cell.angle_beta   90.00
_cell.angle_gamma   90.00
#
_symmetry.space_group_name_H-M   'P 1'
#
loop_
_entity.id
_entity.type
_entity.pdbx_description
1 polymer ?
#
loop_
_entity_poly.entity_id
_entity_poly.type
_entity_poly.pdbx_seq_one_letter_code
_entity_poly.pdbx_strand_id
1 'polypeptide(L)'
;MAATVCELKWISYLLRDFGVSVVALIPLHCDNQTTLHIMVNLIFHQRTKHLDIDFHIVHNCYKDGFIDPVFLRNKDQLADLFTKTLSGALFVLH
;
A
#
# COMPACT_ATOMS: atom_id res chain seq x y z
N MET A 1 1.99 -4.06 2.50
CA MET A 1 1.62 -3.52 1.18
C MET A 1 1.01 -4.57 0.27
N ALA A 2 1.71 -5.68 -0.06
CA ALA A 2 1.15 -6.69 -0.96
C ALA A 2 -0.13 -7.35 -0.45
N ALA A 3 -0.18 -7.73 0.83
CA ALA A 3 -1.42 -8.21 1.46
C ALA A 3 -2.58 -7.22 1.30
N THR A 4 -2.36 -5.94 1.58
CA THR A 4 -3.34 -4.86 1.39
C THR A 4 -3.81 -4.76 -0.07
N VAL A 5 -2.90 -4.88 -1.03
CA VAL A 5 -3.24 -4.87 -2.47
C VAL A 5 -4.05 -6.11 -2.85
N CYS A 6 -3.71 -7.29 -2.32
CA CYS A 6 -4.49 -8.51 -2.51
C CYS A 6 -5.90 -8.39 -1.92
N GLU A 7 -6.03 -7.84 -0.72
CA GLU A 7 -7.32 -7.57 -0.07
C GLU A 7 -8.15 -6.57 -0.89
N LEU A 8 -7.55 -5.46 -1.35
CA LEU A 8 -8.22 -4.49 -2.22
C LEU A 8 -8.71 -5.13 -3.52
N LYS A 9 -7.89 -5.99 -4.13
CA LYS A 9 -8.26 -6.70 -5.35
C LYS A 9 -9.40 -7.68 -5.09
N TRP A 10 -9.37 -8.38 -3.96
CA TRP A 10 -10.45 -9.28 -3.55
C TRP A 10 -11.75 -8.52 -3.29
N ILE A 11 -11.72 -7.41 -2.55
CA ILE A 11 -12.88 -6.53 -2.33
C ILE A 11 -13.40 -5.98 -3.66
N SER A 12 -12.51 -5.61 -4.58
CA SER A 12 -12.92 -5.12 -5.91
C SER A 12 -13.65 -6.19 -6.72
N TYR A 13 -13.24 -7.45 -6.64
CA TYR A 13 -13.96 -8.55 -7.28
C TYR A 13 -15.30 -8.80 -6.62
N LEU A 14 -15.34 -8.82 -5.29
CA LEU A 14 -16.58 -8.98 -4.54
C LEU A 14 -17.61 -7.89 -4.87
N LEU A 15 -17.19 -6.62 -4.90
CA LEU A 15 -18.06 -5.50 -5.28
C LEU A 15 -18.57 -5.63 -6.71
N ARG A 16 -17.72 -6.09 -7.63
CA ARG A 16 -18.09 -6.35 -9.02
C ARG A 16 -19.16 -7.43 -9.14
N ASP A 17 -19.06 -8.49 -8.35
CA ASP A 17 -20.06 -9.57 -8.31
C ASP A 17 -21.42 -9.06 -7.79
N PHE A 18 -21.41 -8.05 -6.92
CA PHE A 18 -22.62 -7.33 -6.50
C PHE A 18 -23.10 -6.25 -7.50
N GLY A 19 -22.45 -6.12 -8.66
CA GLY A 19 -22.81 -5.15 -9.69
C GLY A 19 -22.32 -3.72 -9.41
N VAL A 20 -21.43 -3.53 -8.44
CA VAL A 20 -20.83 -2.22 -8.11
C VAL A 20 -19.53 -2.05 -8.89
N SER A 21 -19.44 -0.98 -9.68
CA SER A 21 -18.20 -0.62 -10.37
C SER A 21 -17.21 0.02 -9.40
N VAL A 22 -16.03 -0.59 -9.24
CA VAL A 22 -14.92 0.03 -8.52
C VAL A 22 -14.11 0.88 -9.50
N VAL A 23 -13.86 2.13 -9.13
CA VAL A 23 -13.00 3.05 -9.89
C VAL A 23 -11.56 2.58 -9.72
N ALA A 24 -10.89 2.29 -10.82
CA ALA A 24 -9.44 2.06 -10.83
C ALA A 24 -8.70 3.39 -10.51
N LEU A 25 -7.55 3.31 -9.84
CA LEU A 25 -6.85 4.35 -9.06
C LEU A 25 -7.30 4.46 -7.59
N ILE A 26 -7.19 3.36 -6.85
CA ILE A 26 -7.34 3.38 -5.40
C ILE A 26 -6.07 3.99 -4.78
N PRO A 27 -6.14 5.13 -4.06
CA PRO A 27 -4.98 5.71 -3.40
C PRO A 27 -4.47 4.77 -2.30
N LEU A 28 -3.22 4.33 -2.43
CA LEU A 28 -2.56 3.47 -1.46
C LEU A 28 -1.52 4.26 -0.70
N HIS A 29 -1.86 4.62 0.53
CA HIS A 29 -1.01 5.44 1.38
C HIS A 29 0.10 4.62 2.05
N CYS A 30 1.36 5.08 1.96
CA CYS A 30 2.52 4.45 2.59
C CYS A 30 3.50 5.48 3.16
N ASP A 31 4.06 5.19 4.33
CA ASP A 31 5.09 5.99 5.04
C ASP A 31 6.53 5.68 4.62
N ASN A 32 6.75 4.61 3.86
CA ASN A 32 8.09 4.21 3.45
C ASN A 32 8.39 4.72 2.04
N GLN A 33 9.08 5.87 1.96
CA GLN A 33 9.56 6.44 0.70
C GLN A 33 10.41 5.46 -0.10
N THR A 34 11.18 4.60 0.57
CA THR A 34 12.01 3.58 -0.09
C THR A 34 11.12 2.55 -0.78
N THR A 35 10.07 2.08 -0.11
CA THR A 35 9.10 1.13 -0.70
C THR A 35 8.39 1.74 -1.90
N LEU A 36 7.96 3.01 -1.80
CA LEU A 36 7.35 3.72 -2.93
C LEU A 36 8.31 3.88 -4.10
N HIS A 37 9.56 4.28 -3.83
CA HIS A 37 10.56 4.47 -4.88
C HIS A 37 10.89 3.16 -5.59
N ILE A 38 11.00 2.07 -4.85
CA ILE A 38 11.21 0.72 -5.41
C ILE A 38 10.02 0.29 -6.27
N MET A 39 8.79 0.65 -5.90
CA MET A 39 7.57 0.33 -6.67
C MET A 39 7.38 1.18 -7.92
N VAL A 40 7.86 2.43 -7.94
CA VAL A 40 7.70 3.32 -9.09
C VAL A 40 8.85 3.15 -10.09
N ASN A 41 10.06 2.85 -9.63
CA ASN A 41 11.26 2.74 -10.48
C ASN A 41 11.84 1.33 -10.48
N LEU A 42 11.73 0.62 -11.60
CA LEU A 42 12.22 -0.76 -11.77
C LEU A 42 13.76 -0.89 -11.83
N ILE A 43 14.51 0.22 -11.69
CA ILE A 43 15.96 0.22 -11.87
C ILE A 43 16.64 -0.24 -10.58
N PHE A 44 16.67 -1.56 -10.35
CA PHE A 44 17.60 -2.17 -9.41
C PHE A 44 18.33 -3.35 -10.05
N HIS A 45 19.63 -3.13 -10.29
CA HIS A 45 20.55 -4.09 -10.87
C HIS A 45 20.78 -5.30 -9.94
N GLN A 46 20.56 -6.50 -10.47
CA GLN A 46 21.20 -7.80 -10.17
C GLN A 46 21.19 -8.35 -8.72
N ARG A 47 20.92 -7.55 -7.69
CA ARG A 47 20.91 -7.95 -6.26
C ARG A 47 19.51 -8.27 -5.71
N THR A 48 18.50 -8.11 -6.55
CA THR A 48 17.07 -8.35 -6.27
C THR A 48 16.53 -9.51 -7.13
N LYS A 49 17.35 -10.54 -7.38
CA LYS A 49 16.86 -11.80 -7.97
C LYS A 49 15.93 -12.57 -7.00
N HIS A 50 15.85 -12.12 -5.75
CA HIS A 50 14.90 -12.50 -4.71
C HIS A 50 13.98 -11.31 -4.36
N LEU A 51 13.62 -10.47 -5.33
CA LEU A 51 12.55 -9.50 -5.13
C LEU A 51 11.25 -10.29 -5.03
N ASP A 52 10.70 -10.29 -3.82
CA ASP A 52 9.53 -11.05 -3.40
C ASP A 52 8.36 -11.03 -4.41
N ILE A 53 7.58 -12.11 -4.42
CA ILE A 53 6.30 -12.18 -5.13
C ILE A 53 5.42 -10.96 -4.78
N ASP A 54 5.50 -10.52 -3.52
CA ASP A 54 4.84 -9.33 -3.00
C ASP A 54 5.16 -8.06 -3.79
N PHE A 55 6.41 -7.87 -4.20
CA PHE A 55 6.80 -6.72 -5.01
C PHE A 55 6.12 -6.78 -6.38
N HIS A 56 6.15 -7.94 -7.02
CA HIS A 56 5.59 -8.12 -8.36
C HIS A 56 4.08 -7.89 -8.37
N ILE A 57 3.37 -8.35 -7.33
CA ILE A 57 1.93 -8.13 -7.16
C ILE A 57 1.62 -6.62 -7.11
N VAL A 58 2.31 -5.89 -6.25
CA VAL A 58 2.03 -4.46 -6.06
C VAL A 58 2.42 -3.66 -7.30
N HIS A 59 3.60 -3.95 -7.88
CA HIS A 59 4.07 -3.28 -9.08
C HIS A 59 3.13 -3.50 -10.27
N ASN A 60 2.64 -4.72 -10.49
CA ASN A 60 1.67 -4.98 -11.55
C ASN A 60 0.36 -4.23 -11.32
N CYS A 61 -0.14 -4.20 -10.09
CA CYS A 61 -1.36 -3.44 -9.77
C CYS A 61 -1.18 -1.93 -9.99
N TYR A 62 0.01 -1.39 -9.74
CA TYR A 62 0.35 0.00 -10.08
C TYR A 62 0.37 0.22 -11.60
N LYS A 63 1.05 -0.66 -12.36
CA LYS A 63 1.10 -0.57 -13.84
C LYS A 63 -0.28 -0.68 -14.49
N ASP A 64 -1.14 -1.52 -13.93
CA ASP A 64 -2.52 -1.73 -14.39
C ASP A 64 -3.44 -0.55 -14.03
N GLY A 65 -2.92 0.46 -13.31
CA GLY A 65 -3.68 1.61 -12.85
C GLY A 65 -4.70 1.26 -11.76
N PHE A 66 -4.58 0.10 -11.13
CA PHE A 66 -5.51 -0.32 -10.07
C PHE A 66 -5.27 0.46 -8.78
N ILE A 67 -4.02 0.74 -8.45
CA ILE A 67 -3.60 1.51 -7.28
C ILE A 67 -2.79 2.74 -7.67
N ASP A 68 -2.89 3.79 -6.85
CA ASP A 68 -2.04 4.98 -6.91
C ASP A 68 -1.25 5.13 -5.60
N PRO A 69 0.05 4.77 -5.57
CA PRO A 69 0.86 4.84 -4.37
C PRO A 69 1.13 6.29 -3.95
N VAL A 70 0.61 6.70 -2.79
CA VAL A 70 0.78 8.06 -2.26
C VAL A 70 1.62 8.03 -0.99
N PHE A 71 2.67 8.85 -0.94
CA PHE A 71 3.45 9.03 0.27
C PHE A 71 2.66 9.80 1.34
N LEU A 72 2.55 9.24 2.54
CA LEU A 72 2.07 9.96 3.72
C LEU A 72 3.20 10.20 4.70
N ARG A 73 3.17 11.38 5.33
CA ARG A 73 4.06 11.67 6.45
C ARG A 73 3.54 10.96 7.70
N ASN A 74 4.43 10.43 8.54
CA ASN A 74 4.07 9.70 9.77
C ASN A 74 3.06 10.40 10.69
N LYS A 75 2.99 11.75 10.65
CA LYS A 75 2.05 12.54 11.46
C LYS A 75 0.60 12.44 10.97
N ASP A 76 0.40 12.04 9.71
CA ASP A 76 -0.90 11.94 9.04
C ASP A 76 -1.36 10.49 8.89
N GLN A 77 -0.57 9.52 9.39
CA GLN A 77 -0.85 8.09 9.30
C GLN A 77 -1.69 7.63 10.51
N LEU A 78 -3.02 7.71 10.41
CA LEU A 78 -3.92 7.19 11.46
C LEU A 78 -3.73 5.68 11.70
N ALA A 79 -3.25 4.92 10.71
CA ALA A 79 -2.95 3.50 10.87
C ALA A 79 -1.85 3.21 11.92
N ASP A 80 -0.92 4.15 12.14
CA ASP A 80 0.12 4.02 13.17
C ASP A 80 -0.48 4.02 14.57
N LEU A 81 -1.56 4.76 14.80
CA LEU A 81 -2.28 4.77 16.07
C LEU A 81 -2.86 3.39 16.41
N PHE A 82 -3.28 2.64 15.38
CA PHE A 82 -3.89 1.32 15.54
C PHE A 82 -2.87 0.17 15.56
N THR A 83 -1.64 0.39 15.09
CA THR A 83 -0.59 -0.64 14.98
C THR A 83 0.52 -0.48 16.01
N LYS A 84 0.74 0.73 16.53
CA LYS A 84 1.65 0.97 17.66
C LYS A 84 0.84 0.95 18.95
N THR A 85 1.19 0.05 19.86
CA THR A 85 0.72 0.14 21.24
C THR A 85 1.15 1.49 21.81
N LEU A 86 0.17 2.30 22.20
CA LEU A 86 0.42 3.61 22.80
C LEU A 86 1.23 3.39 24.09
N SER A 87 2.56 3.59 24.04
CA SER A 87 3.34 3.67 25.28
C SER A 87 2.82 4.91 26.01
N GLY A 88 2.30 4.73 27.24
CA GLY A 88 1.35 5.63 27.91
C GLY A 88 1.74 7.09 28.12
N ALA A 89 2.93 7.53 27.68
CA ALA A 89 3.38 8.91 27.77
C ALA A 89 2.69 9.88 26.77
N LEU A 90 2.05 9.38 25.71
CA LEU A 90 1.44 10.21 24.66
C LEU A 90 -0.08 10.40 24.79
N PHE A 91 -0.71 9.82 25.81
CA PHE A 91 -2.16 9.95 26.03
C PHE A 91 -2.57 11.31 26.64
N VAL A 92 -1.63 12.10 27.18
CA VAL A 92 -1.96 13.34 27.92
C VAL A 92 -1.99 14.59 27.02
N LEU A 93 -1.71 14.47 25.72
CA LEU A 93 -1.63 15.63 24.80
C LEU A 93 -2.60 15.55 23.61
N HIS A 94 -3.72 14.84 23.79
CA HIS A 94 -4.88 14.87 22.89
C HIS A 94 -6.17 14.79 23.71
#